data_AF-A0A2V9MWV0-F1
#
_entry.id   AF-A0A2V9MWV0-F1
#
_cell.length_a   1.000
_cell.length_b   1.000
_cell.length_c   1.000
_cell.angle_alpha   90.00
_cell.angle_beta   90.00
_cell.angle_gamma   90.00
#
_symmetry.space_group_name_H-M   'P 1'
#
loop_
_entity.id
_entity.type
_entity.pdbx_description
1 polymer ?
#
loop_
_entity_poly.entity_id
_entity_poly.type
_entity_poly.pdbx_seq_one_letter_code
_entity_poly.pdbx_strand_id
1 'polypeptide(L)'
;MIGIQPSAEKFYRDHHKYTRDDVRDLLDLRDVKQSGSFITTEKDAINLGPYLAEVAPVIARVQMEIVDSADVVDTILRVIAERRTKA
;
A
#
# COMPACT_ATOMS: atom_id res chain seq x y z
N MET A 1 0.10 3.05 -19.58
CA MET A 1 0.83 2.05 -18.78
C MET A 1 2.03 2.77 -18.19
N ILE A 2 2.18 2.79 -16.86
CA ILE A 2 3.37 3.35 -16.19
C ILE A 2 4.51 2.44 -16.64
N GLY A 3 5.48 2.94 -17.43
CA GLY A 3 6.44 2.15 -18.20
C GLY A 3 7.52 1.41 -17.38
N ILE A 4 7.14 0.82 -16.26
CA ILE A 4 8.01 0.08 -15.35
C ILE A 4 7.77 -1.41 -15.56
N GLN A 5 8.84 -2.17 -15.76
CA GLN A 5 8.83 -3.63 -15.85
C GLN A 5 9.56 -4.21 -14.63
N PRO A 6 8.84 -4.81 -13.67
CA PRO A 6 9.48 -5.38 -12.48
C PRO A 6 10.32 -6.61 -12.85
N SER A 7 11.52 -6.72 -12.28
CA SER A 7 12.39 -7.90 -12.45
C SER A 7 12.02 -9.07 -11.53
N ALA A 8 11.24 -8.79 -10.49
CA ALA A 8 10.62 -9.75 -9.59
C ALA A 8 9.46 -9.11 -8.83
N GLU A 9 8.55 -9.95 -8.33
CA GLU A 9 7.38 -9.55 -7.57
C GLU A 9 7.21 -10.46 -6.35
N LYS A 10 6.72 -9.90 -5.23
CA LYS A 10 6.33 -10.65 -4.04
C LYS A 10 5.01 -10.11 -3.52
N PHE A 11 4.06 -11.00 -3.26
CA PHE A 11 2.70 -10.65 -2.86
C PHE A 11 2.42 -11.05 -1.42
N TYR A 12 1.72 -10.18 -0.70
CA TYR A 12 1.29 -10.38 0.67
C TYR A 12 -0.23 -10.23 0.77
N ARG A 13 -0.82 -10.79 1.83
CA ARG A 13 -2.26 -10.64 2.08
C ARG A 13 -2.60 -9.21 2.49
N ASP A 14 -3.87 -8.88 2.36
CA ASP A 14 -4.34 -7.59 2.83
C ASP A 14 -4.13 -7.43 4.35
N HIS A 15 -3.70 -6.24 4.77
CA HIS A 15 -3.30 -5.95 6.17
C HIS A 15 -2.13 -6.81 6.69
N HIS A 16 -1.26 -7.31 5.81
CA HIS A 16 -0.08 -8.06 6.23
C HIS A 16 0.81 -7.21 7.15
N LYS A 17 1.12 -7.76 8.33
CA LYS A 17 2.11 -7.17 9.24
C LYS A 17 3.45 -7.79 8.93
N TYR A 18 4.38 -6.98 8.42
CA TYR A 18 5.69 -7.46 8.03
C TYR A 18 6.47 -7.95 9.25
N THR A 19 7.03 -9.14 9.11
CA THR A 19 7.93 -9.74 10.09
C THR A 19 9.39 -9.52 9.68
N ARG A 20 10.33 -9.83 10.59
CA ARG A 20 11.75 -9.77 10.26
C ARG A 20 12.14 -10.76 9.16
N ASP A 21 11.51 -11.93 9.13
CA ASP A 21 11.75 -12.94 8.10
C ASP A 21 11.24 -12.46 6.74
N ASP A 22 10.07 -11.80 6.69
CA ASP A 22 9.58 -11.19 5.45
C ASP A 22 10.57 -10.17 4.88
N VAL A 23 11.14 -9.33 5.75
CA VAL A 23 12.12 -8.30 5.36
C VAL A 23 13.39 -8.95 4.85
N ARG A 24 13.88 -9.99 5.54
CA ARG A 24 15.05 -10.74 5.08
C ARG A 24 14.84 -11.33 3.69
N ASP A 25 13.71 -11.99 3.47
CA ASP A 25 13.39 -12.55 2.16
C ASP A 25 13.31 -11.48 1.07
N LEU A 26 12.80 -10.28 1.39
CA LEU A 26 12.76 -9.16 0.45
C LEU A 26 14.19 -8.70 0.11
N LEU A 27 15.06 -8.51 1.11
CA LEU A 27 16.45 -8.12 0.85
C LEU A 27 17.18 -9.18 0.02
N ASP A 28 17.03 -10.46 0.36
CA ASP A 28 17.61 -11.58 -0.39
C ASP A 28 17.09 -11.59 -1.84
N LEU A 29 15.79 -11.35 -2.04
CA LEU A 29 15.19 -11.26 -3.38
C LEU A 29 15.78 -10.11 -4.21
N ARG A 30 15.96 -8.94 -3.60
CA ARG A 30 16.57 -7.77 -4.27
C ARG A 30 17.99 -8.08 -4.71
N ASP A 31 18.78 -8.68 -3.82
CA ASP A 31 20.18 -8.97 -4.06
C ASP A 31 20.35 -10.04 -5.15
N VAL A 32 19.53 -11.10 -5.13
CA VAL A 32 19.50 -12.14 -6.19
C VAL A 32 19.11 -11.57 -7.56
N LYS A 33 18.21 -10.59 -7.58
CA LYS A 33 17.70 -9.97 -8.81
C LYS A 33 18.51 -8.77 -9.27
N GLN A 34 19.53 -8.38 -8.52
CA GLN A 34 20.36 -7.20 -8.76
C GLN A 34 19.51 -5.95 -9.02
N SER A 35 18.38 -5.83 -8.33
CA SER A 35 17.45 -4.72 -8.50
C SER A 35 17.86 -3.53 -7.63
N GLY A 36 17.64 -2.31 -8.14
CA GLY A 36 18.05 -1.09 -7.44
C GLY A 36 17.17 -0.72 -6.24
N SER A 37 15.88 -1.11 -6.26
CA SER A 37 14.93 -0.83 -5.18
C SER A 37 13.65 -1.64 -5.34
N PHE A 38 12.90 -1.77 -4.25
CA PHE A 38 11.48 -2.13 -4.30
C PHE A 38 10.61 -0.93 -4.66
N ILE A 39 9.45 -1.22 -5.25
CA ILE A 39 8.32 -0.29 -5.35
C ILE A 39 7.19 -0.89 -4.51
N THR A 40 6.56 -0.06 -3.69
CA THR A 40 5.45 -0.50 -2.83
C THR A 40 4.37 0.58 -2.73
N THR A 41 3.26 0.28 -2.07
CA THR A 41 2.16 1.22 -1.85
C THR A 41 2.34 1.99 -0.54
N GLU A 42 1.64 3.12 -0.38
CA GLU A 42 1.60 3.84 0.91
C GLU A 42 1.11 2.95 2.07
N LYS A 43 0.16 2.05 1.78
CA LYS A 43 -0.37 1.09 2.76
C LYS A 43 0.72 0.17 3.30
N ASP A 44 1.50 -0.42 2.41
CA ASP A 44 2.57 -1.33 2.80
C ASP A 44 3.72 -0.59 3.49
N ALA A 45 4.03 0.64 3.07
CA ALA A 45 5.01 1.47 3.75
C ALA A 45 4.64 1.72 5.22
N ILE A 46 3.35 1.93 5.51
CA ILE A 46 2.84 2.02 6.88
C ILE A 46 2.98 0.68 7.61
N ASN A 47 2.61 -0.44 6.96
CA ASN A 47 2.66 -1.77 7.57
C ASN A 47 4.08 -2.30 7.80
N LEU A 48 5.08 -1.81 7.04
CA LEU A 48 6.50 -2.10 7.25
C LEU A 48 7.01 -1.50 8.56
N GLY A 49 6.42 -0.40 9.03
CA GLY A 49 6.73 0.23 10.31
C GLY A 49 8.24 0.42 10.52
N PRO A 50 8.84 -0.20 11.56
CA PRO A 50 10.25 -0.03 11.88
C PRO A 50 11.20 -0.56 10.78
N TYR A 51 10.72 -1.44 9.90
CA TYR A 51 11.52 -2.02 8.83
C TYR A 51 11.57 -1.14 7.56
N LEU A 52 10.79 -0.06 7.51
CA LEU A 52 10.70 0.78 6.32
C LEU A 52 12.08 1.34 5.90
N ALA A 53 12.90 1.75 6.88
CA ALA A 53 14.23 2.29 6.61
C ALA A 53 15.22 1.22 6.11
N GLU A 54 15.01 -0.04 6.48
CA GLU A 54 15.86 -1.17 6.07
C GLU A 54 15.53 -1.61 4.64
N VAL A 55 14.25 -1.67 4.29
CA VAL A 55 13.79 -2.00 2.93
C VAL A 55 14.00 -0.82 1.98
N ALA A 56 13.84 0.41 2.48
CA ALA A 56 13.95 1.69 1.76
C ALA A 56 13.26 1.70 0.37
N PRO A 57 11.97 1.31 0.26
CA PRO A 57 11.30 1.20 -1.02
C PRO A 57 10.91 2.57 -1.58
N VAL A 58 10.72 2.63 -2.90
CA VAL A 58 10.01 3.73 -3.56
C VAL A 58 8.51 3.55 -3.31
N ILE A 59 7.86 4.58 -2.76
CA ILE A 59 6.44 4.53 -2.43
C ILE A 59 5.64 5.11 -3.60
N ALA A 60 4.86 4.25 -4.27
CA ALA A 60 3.92 4.66 -5.31
C ALA A 60 2.69 5.30 -4.67
N ARG A 61 2.46 6.58 -4.98
CA ARG A 61 1.27 7.31 -4.56
C ARG A 61 0.17 7.18 -5.59
N VAL A 62 -1.05 6.97 -5.11
CA VAL A 62 -2.26 6.96 -5.94
C VAL A 62 -3.06 8.21 -5.61
N GLN A 63 -3.34 9.02 -6.61
CA GLN A 63 -4.30 10.12 -6.50
C GLN A 63 -5.64 9.63 -7.02
N MET A 64 -6.67 9.77 -6.20
CA MET A 64 -8.05 9.44 -6.56
C MET A 64 -8.87 10.72 -6.65
N GLU A 65 -9.75 10.78 -7.64
CA GLU A 65 -10.69 11.88 -7.84
C GLU A 65 -12.12 11.33 -7.78
N ILE A 66 -13.00 12.02 -7.04
CA ILE A 66 -14.43 11.71 -6.99
C ILE A 66 -15.12 12.74 -7.89
N VAL A 67 -15.70 12.26 -8.98
CA VAL A 67 -16.55 13.07 -9.87
C VAL A 67 -17.85 13.39 -9.13
N ASP A 68 -18.35 14.63 -9.28
CA ASP A 68 -19.55 15.13 -8.59
C ASP A 68 -19.46 15.04 -7.05
N SER A 69 -18.30 15.46 -6.51
CA SER A 69 -17.91 15.22 -5.12
C SER A 69 -18.89 15.73 -4.05
N ALA A 70 -19.68 16.78 -4.33
CA ALA A 70 -20.61 17.35 -3.35
C ALA A 70 -21.74 16.37 -2.99
N ASP A 71 -22.43 15.82 -4.00
CA ASP A 71 -23.58 14.94 -3.80
C ASP A 71 -23.18 13.58 -3.20
N VAL A 72 -21.98 13.10 -3.55
CA VAL A 72 -21.42 11.84 -3.06
C VAL A 72 -21.09 11.92 -1.59
N VAL A 73 -20.42 13.00 -1.14
CA VAL A 73 -20.04 13.17 0.26
C VAL A 73 -21.29 13.29 1.15
N ASP A 74 -22.27 14.09 0.74
CA ASP A 74 -23.52 14.25 1.49
C ASP A 74 -24.27 12.92 1.62
N THR A 75 -24.27 12.11 0.56
CA THR A 75 -24.87 10.78 0.58
C THR A 75 -24.15 9.83 1.53
N ILE A 76 -22.81 9.81 1.53
CA ILE A 76 -22.01 8.97 2.45
C ILE A 76 -22.30 9.36 3.90
N LEU A 77 -22.27 10.66 4.22
CA LEU A 77 -22.48 11.14 5.58
C LEU A 77 -23.90 10.83 6.09
N ARG A 78 -24.93 11.02 5.24
CA ARG A 78 -26.31 10.67 5.56
C ARG A 78 -26.46 9.18 5.91
N VAL A 79 -25.90 8.29 5.08
CA VAL A 79 -25.98 6.84 5.31
C VAL A 79 -25.26 6.42 6.60
N ILE A 80 -24.09 7.01 6.90
CA ILE A 80 -23.36 6.73 8.14
C ILE A 80 -24.19 7.16 9.37
N ALA A 81 -24.82 8.34 9.30
CA ALA A 81 -25.67 8.84 10.38
C ALA A 81 -26.86 7.91 10.64
N GLU A 82 -27.59 7.54 9.58
CA GLU A 82 -28.75 6.64 9.68
C GLU A 82 -28.41 5.26 10.26
N ARG A 83 -27.24 4.71 9.95
CA ARG A 83 -26.77 3.43 10.51
C ARG A 83 -26.44 3.53 12.00
N ARG A 84 -25.88 4.66 12.44
CA ARG A 84 -25.58 4.91 13.86
C ARG A 84 -26.82 5.09 14.72
N THR A 85 -27.92 5.59 14.16
CA THR A 85 -29.18 5.79 14.91
C THR A 85 -30.00 4.50 15.06
N LYS A 86 -29.70 3.47 14.27
CA LYS A 86 -30.41 2.17 14.29
C LYS A 86 -29.72 1.09 15.13
N ALA A 87 -28.50 1.34 15.60
CA ALA A 87 -27.72 0.45 16.48
C ALA A 87 -27.88 0.88 17.94
#